data_AF-A0A2N6NQE4-F1
#
_entry.id   AF-A0A2N6NQE4-F1
#
_cell.length_a   1.000
_cell.length_b   1.000
_cell.length_c   1.000
_cell.angle_alpha   90.00
_cell.angle_beta   90.00
_cell.angle_gamma   90.00
#
_symmetry.space_group_name_H-M   'P 1'
#
loop_
_entity.id
_entity.type
_entity.pdbx_description
1 polymer ?
#
loop_
_entity_poly.entity_id
_entity_poly.type
_entity_poly.pdbx_seq_one_letter_code
_entity_poly.pdbx_strand_id
1 'polypeptide(L)'
;MPSRSDITYFGAGPALLPTAVLEEAAVALLNYNATGLGVAEHSHRSKIATTIINEAKADLVSYLDIPDGYEVCFMHGGGSAQFSAMAYNFVGNWVTRKYKEVQGSESDESTVLKLKSAVENLKMDYIITGSWSQKAASEAERLFGSEYVNIVADSRKANGGKFGTIPNEDTWNLSHDAAMVYYCDNETVHGMFQVIDI
;
A
#
# COMPACT_ATOMS: atom_id res chain seq x y z
N MET A 1 -21.29 -23.61 25.19
CA MET A 1 -20.86 -22.65 24.14
C MET A 1 -19.65 -23.25 23.44
N PRO A 2 -19.50 -23.10 22.12
CA PRO A 2 -18.34 -23.65 21.40
C PRO A 2 -17.04 -23.00 21.91
N SER A 3 -15.97 -23.77 21.99
CA SER A 3 -14.62 -23.28 22.25
C SER A 3 -14.00 -22.71 20.98
N ARG A 4 -12.92 -21.93 21.11
CA ARG A 4 -12.22 -21.35 19.96
C ARG A 4 -11.67 -22.43 19.02
N SER A 5 -11.19 -23.56 19.56
CA SER A 5 -10.70 -24.69 18.78
C SER A 5 -11.80 -25.41 17.99
N ASP A 6 -13.06 -25.24 18.39
CA ASP A 6 -14.20 -25.83 17.67
C ASP A 6 -14.61 -25.02 16.44
N ILE A 7 -14.10 -23.78 16.28
CA ILE A 7 -14.48 -22.87 15.21
C ILE A 7 -13.37 -22.79 14.17
N THR A 8 -13.67 -23.27 12.97
CA THR A 8 -12.87 -22.94 11.78
C THR A 8 -13.51 -21.75 11.07
N TYR A 9 -12.78 -20.63 10.98
CA TYR A 9 -13.27 -19.40 10.38
C TYR A 9 -12.44 -19.03 9.14
N PHE A 10 -13.11 -19.00 7.99
CA PHE A 10 -12.53 -18.69 6.68
C PHE A 10 -12.85 -17.26 6.22
N GLY A 11 -12.97 -16.31 7.16
CA GLY A 11 -13.17 -14.91 6.81
C GLY A 11 -11.97 -14.33 6.06
N ALA A 12 -12.23 -13.59 4.98
CA ALA A 12 -11.20 -13.00 4.13
C ALA A 12 -10.57 -11.71 4.70
N GLY A 13 -11.05 -11.23 5.85
CA GLY A 13 -10.68 -9.95 6.45
C GLY A 13 -11.86 -9.26 7.14
N PRO A 14 -11.82 -9.05 8.48
CA PRO A 14 -10.81 -9.52 9.42
C PRO A 14 -10.64 -11.04 9.41
N ALA A 15 -9.46 -11.53 9.82
CA ALA A 15 -9.10 -12.95 9.85
C ALA A 15 -8.90 -13.44 11.29
N LEU A 16 -8.78 -14.77 11.48
CA LEU A 16 -8.46 -15.34 12.80
C LEU A 16 -7.02 -14.98 13.22
N LEU A 17 -6.87 -14.72 14.53
CA LEU A 17 -5.57 -14.67 15.19
C LEU A 17 -5.24 -16.01 15.87
N PRO A 18 -3.96 -16.38 16.03
CA PRO A 18 -3.56 -17.54 16.82
C PRO A 18 -4.04 -17.42 18.28
N THR A 19 -4.50 -18.53 18.89
CA THR A 19 -5.01 -18.54 20.27
C THR A 19 -3.96 -18.06 21.27
N ALA A 20 -2.73 -18.55 21.17
CA ALA A 20 -1.64 -18.18 22.08
C ALA A 20 -1.35 -16.67 22.07
N VAL A 21 -1.41 -16.03 20.90
CA VAL A 21 -1.22 -14.58 20.75
C VAL A 21 -2.31 -13.80 21.49
N LEU A 22 -3.57 -14.27 21.44
CA LEU A 22 -4.66 -13.61 22.14
C LEU A 22 -4.62 -13.81 23.65
N GLU A 23 -4.17 -14.98 24.12
CA GLU A 23 -3.98 -15.23 25.54
C GLU A 23 -2.91 -14.29 26.11
N GLU A 24 -1.78 -14.14 25.40
CA GLU A 24 -0.74 -13.18 25.76
C GLU A 24 -1.23 -11.73 25.70
N ALA A 25 -1.93 -11.35 24.62
CA ALA A 25 -2.49 -10.01 24.45
C ALA A 25 -3.51 -9.67 25.55
N ALA A 26 -4.31 -10.64 26.01
CA ALA A 26 -5.27 -10.43 27.08
C ALA A 26 -4.56 -10.11 28.42
N VAL A 27 -3.46 -10.81 28.71
CA VAL A 27 -2.61 -10.51 29.89
C VAL A 27 -1.97 -9.13 29.74
N ALA A 28 -1.38 -8.84 28.59
CA ALA A 28 -0.74 -7.57 28.28
C ALA A 28 -1.70 -6.37 28.38
N LEU A 29 -2.96 -6.56 27.98
CA LEU A 29 -3.98 -5.52 28.06
C LEU A 29 -4.35 -5.17 29.50
N LEU A 30 -4.26 -6.13 30.42
CA LEU A 30 -4.55 -5.92 31.84
C LEU A 30 -3.35 -5.39 32.63
N ASN A 31 -2.17 -5.99 32.42
CA ASN A 31 -0.95 -5.60 33.10
C ASN A 31 0.27 -6.02 32.27
N TYR A 32 0.76 -5.11 31.43
CA TYR A 32 1.88 -5.37 30.55
C TYR A 32 3.17 -5.52 31.37
N ASN A 33 3.83 -6.68 31.29
CA ASN A 33 5.11 -6.96 31.94
C ASN A 33 5.18 -6.52 33.42
N ALA A 34 4.09 -6.74 34.16
CA ALA A 34 3.96 -6.40 35.58
C ALA A 34 4.22 -4.92 35.91
N THR A 35 4.02 -3.99 34.97
CA THR A 35 4.18 -2.55 35.22
C THR A 35 3.07 -1.96 36.09
N GLY A 36 1.99 -2.70 36.33
CA GLY A 36 0.77 -2.25 36.99
C GLY A 36 -0.18 -1.47 36.07
N LEU A 37 0.11 -1.45 34.77
CA LEU A 37 -0.67 -0.76 33.73
C LEU A 37 -0.83 -1.69 32.53
N GLY A 38 -1.97 -1.63 31.85
CA GLY A 38 -2.20 -2.28 30.57
C GLY A 38 -1.37 -1.66 29.45
N VAL A 39 -1.08 -2.45 28.42
CA VAL A 39 -0.28 -2.00 27.25
C VAL A 39 -0.86 -0.75 26.58
N ALA A 40 -2.19 -0.61 26.58
CA ALA A 40 -2.90 0.53 26.00
C ALA A 40 -2.86 1.81 26.86
N GLU A 41 -2.39 1.73 28.10
CA GLU A 41 -2.28 2.86 29.03
C GLU A 41 -0.88 3.48 29.02
N HIS A 42 0.11 2.77 28.48
CA HIS A 42 1.47 3.28 28.33
C HIS A 42 1.53 4.39 27.28
N SER A 43 2.30 5.44 27.58
CA SER A 43 2.53 6.51 26.60
C SER A 43 3.26 5.98 25.38
N HIS A 44 2.82 6.38 24.18
CA HIS A 44 3.52 6.08 22.92
C HIS A 44 4.95 6.65 22.85
N ARG A 45 5.31 7.58 23.74
CA ARG A 45 6.66 8.16 23.88
C ARG A 45 7.52 7.44 24.92
N SER A 46 6.97 6.44 25.61
CA SER A 46 7.69 5.68 26.62
C SER A 46 8.69 4.73 25.97
N LYS A 47 9.76 4.38 26.71
CA LYS A 47 10.71 3.35 26.28
C LYS A 47 10.01 2.02 25.97
N ILE A 48 8.95 1.68 26.71
CA ILE A 48 8.14 0.48 26.48
C ILE A 48 7.53 0.51 25.08
N ALA A 49 6.78 1.57 24.74
CA ALA A 49 6.13 1.67 23.43
C ALA A 49 7.14 1.71 22.27
N THR A 50 8.25 2.44 22.44
CA THR A 50 9.33 2.47 21.44
C THR A 50 9.98 1.09 21.26
N THR A 51 10.17 0.33 22.34
CA THR A 51 10.73 -1.02 22.27
C THR A 51 9.79 -1.95 21.48
N ILE A 52 8.50 -1.96 21.81
CA ILE A 52 7.48 -2.77 21.09
C ILE A 52 7.50 -2.47 19.59
N ILE A 53 7.50 -1.18 19.22
CA ILE A 53 7.50 -0.77 17.80
C ILE A 53 8.79 -1.21 17.11
N ASN A 54 9.95 -1.02 17.75
CA ASN A 54 11.24 -1.33 17.14
C ASN A 54 11.44 -2.84 16.99
N GLU A 55 11.01 -3.64 17.96
CA GLU A 55 11.03 -5.10 17.88
C GLU A 55 10.09 -5.57 16.76
N ALA A 56 8.86 -5.05 16.69
CA ALA A 56 7.94 -5.40 15.60
C ALA A 56 8.48 -5.02 14.20
N LYS A 57 9.20 -3.89 14.08
CA LYS A 57 9.90 -3.52 12.83
C LYS A 57 11.03 -4.53 12.51
N ALA A 58 11.86 -4.85 13.49
CA ALA A 58 12.98 -5.76 13.32
C ALA A 58 12.52 -7.18 12.95
N ASP A 59 11.46 -7.67 13.59
CA ASP A 59 10.84 -8.95 13.28
C ASP A 59 10.32 -8.97 11.84
N LEU A 60 9.65 -7.91 11.38
CA LEU A 60 9.16 -7.82 9.99
C LEU A 60 10.31 -7.80 8.98
N VAL A 61 11.35 -7.01 9.24
CA VAL A 61 12.55 -6.95 8.40
C VAL A 61 13.22 -8.32 8.30
N SER A 62 13.37 -9.01 9.43
CA SER A 62 13.96 -10.35 9.46
C SER A 62 13.08 -11.42 8.83
N TYR A 63 11.75 -11.32 8.96
CA TYR A 63 10.83 -12.35 8.47
C TYR A 63 10.62 -12.28 6.95
N LEU A 64 10.62 -11.07 6.39
CA LEU A 64 10.43 -10.84 4.95
C LEU A 64 11.73 -10.61 4.19
N ASP A 65 12.89 -10.77 4.85
CA ASP A 65 14.22 -10.49 4.29
C ASP A 65 14.30 -9.09 3.63
N ILE A 66 13.78 -8.06 4.30
CA ILE A 66 13.72 -6.70 3.75
C ILE A 66 15.14 -6.14 3.62
N PRO A 67 15.58 -5.72 2.42
CA PRO A 67 16.94 -5.24 2.20
C PRO A 67 17.17 -3.85 2.81
N ASP A 68 18.45 -3.51 3.00
CA ASP A 68 18.87 -2.17 3.39
C ASP A 68 18.37 -1.11 2.39
N GLY A 69 18.04 0.08 2.91
CA GLY A 69 17.50 1.19 2.09
C GLY A 69 15.98 1.29 2.06
N TYR A 70 15.28 0.35 2.71
CA TYR A 70 13.84 0.42 2.96
C TYR A 70 13.55 0.82 4.41
N GLU A 71 12.39 1.45 4.64
CA GLU A 71 11.92 1.82 5.98
C GLU A 71 10.56 1.15 6.26
N VAL A 72 10.39 0.60 7.46
CA VAL A 72 9.12 0.04 7.92
C VAL A 72 8.35 1.08 8.71
N CYS A 73 7.18 1.47 8.21
CA CYS A 73 6.28 2.44 8.85
C CYS A 73 4.95 1.79 9.25
N PHE A 74 4.53 1.95 10.51
CA PHE A 74 3.18 1.59 10.95
C PHE A 74 2.24 2.78 10.81
N MET A 75 1.20 2.64 10.00
CA MET A 75 0.27 3.72 9.66
C MET A 75 -1.18 3.33 9.92
N HIS A 76 -1.99 4.33 10.26
CA HIS A 76 -3.44 4.18 10.40
C HIS A 76 -4.14 4.30 9.03
N GLY A 77 -5.46 4.08 9.00
CA GLY A 77 -6.30 4.26 7.81
C GLY A 77 -6.43 3.01 6.92
N GLY A 78 -5.66 1.96 7.19
CA GLY A 78 -5.72 0.67 6.48
C GLY A 78 -5.34 0.78 4.99
N GLY A 79 -5.58 -0.31 4.24
CA GLY A 79 -5.23 -0.38 2.82
C GLY A 79 -5.89 0.71 1.98
N SER A 80 -7.13 1.09 2.29
CA SER A 80 -7.84 2.15 1.58
C SER A 80 -7.16 3.52 1.68
N ALA A 81 -6.61 3.88 2.86
CA ALA A 81 -5.87 5.14 2.99
C ALA A 81 -4.54 5.09 2.23
N GLN A 82 -3.94 3.90 2.08
CA GLN A 82 -2.71 3.73 1.30
C GLN A 82 -2.94 3.95 -0.20
N PHE A 83 -4.15 3.74 -0.73
CA PHE A 83 -4.46 4.10 -2.12
C PHE A 83 -4.20 5.59 -2.39
N SER A 84 -4.65 6.46 -1.49
CA SER A 84 -4.40 7.90 -1.58
C SER A 84 -2.95 8.25 -1.24
N ALA A 85 -2.41 7.67 -0.16
CA ALA A 85 -1.07 8.01 0.32
C ALA A 85 0.01 7.66 -0.70
N MET A 86 -0.07 6.48 -1.33
CA MET A 86 0.86 6.07 -2.38
C MET A 86 0.80 7.04 -3.56
N ALA A 87 -0.40 7.30 -4.10
CA ALA A 87 -0.55 8.21 -5.23
C ALA A 87 0.06 9.60 -4.95
N TYR A 88 -0.22 10.21 -3.79
CA TYR A 88 0.39 11.49 -3.41
C TYR A 88 1.92 11.44 -3.28
N ASN A 89 2.46 10.42 -2.61
CA ASN A 89 3.90 10.34 -2.38
C ASN A 89 4.68 10.08 -3.68
N PHE A 90 4.21 9.18 -4.53
CA PHE A 90 4.86 8.86 -5.80
C PHE A 90 4.72 10.00 -6.81
N VAL A 91 3.55 10.63 -6.92
CA VAL A 91 3.40 11.83 -7.75
C VAL A 91 4.27 12.97 -7.23
N GLY A 92 4.33 13.21 -5.92
CA GLY A 92 5.21 14.21 -5.32
C GLY A 92 6.69 13.96 -5.61
N ASN A 93 7.13 12.70 -5.54
CA ASN A 93 8.48 12.30 -5.93
C ASN A 93 8.73 12.55 -7.41
N TRP A 94 7.82 12.13 -8.29
CA TRP A 94 7.91 12.33 -9.73
C TRP A 94 7.99 13.81 -10.10
N VAL A 95 7.12 14.66 -9.53
CA VAL A 95 7.14 16.12 -9.72
C VAL A 95 8.47 16.71 -9.24
N THR A 96 9.02 16.21 -8.14
CA THR A 96 10.34 16.64 -7.65
C THR A 96 11.46 16.29 -8.63
N ARG A 97 11.41 15.12 -9.28
CA ARG A 97 12.36 14.75 -10.34
C ARG A 97 12.21 15.69 -11.54
N LYS A 98 10.98 15.95 -11.99
CA LYS A 98 10.70 16.89 -13.09
C LYS A 98 11.14 18.30 -12.79
N TYR A 99 10.93 18.76 -11.57
CA TYR A 99 11.43 20.05 -11.13
C TYR A 99 12.96 20.13 -11.29
N LYS A 100 13.71 19.12 -10.83
CA LYS A 100 15.18 19.09 -10.99
C LYS A 100 15.65 19.04 -12.45
N GLU A 101 14.87 18.40 -13.34
CA GLU A 101 15.18 18.37 -14.78
C GLU A 101 15.00 19.74 -15.45
N VAL A 102 13.99 20.50 -15.05
CA VAL A 102 13.65 21.80 -15.66
C VAL A 102 14.24 23.00 -14.94
N GLN A 103 14.72 22.81 -13.71
CA GLN A 103 15.36 23.83 -12.88
C GLN A 103 16.71 24.24 -13.51
N GLY A 104 16.81 25.50 -13.91
CA GLY A 104 18.07 26.13 -14.30
C GLY A 104 18.90 26.57 -13.08
N SER A 105 19.91 27.43 -13.31
CA SER A 105 20.75 27.98 -12.23
C SER A 105 20.02 28.97 -11.31
N GLU A 106 18.86 29.50 -11.71
CA GLU A 106 18.04 30.42 -10.91
C GLU A 106 16.57 30.01 -10.92
N SER A 107 15.88 30.25 -9.80
CA SER A 107 14.43 30.08 -9.64
C SER A 107 13.72 31.23 -10.36
N ASP A 108 13.50 31.09 -11.66
CA ASP A 108 12.76 32.06 -12.47
C ASP A 108 11.30 31.62 -12.76
N GLU A 109 10.48 32.56 -13.20
CA GLU A 109 9.10 32.31 -13.63
C GLU A 109 9.03 31.29 -14.80
N SER A 110 10.13 31.14 -15.55
CA SER A 110 10.26 30.16 -16.64
C SER A 110 10.27 28.71 -16.13
N THR A 111 10.84 28.45 -14.95
CA THR A 111 10.91 27.13 -14.33
C THR A 111 9.51 26.62 -13.96
N VAL A 112 8.66 27.50 -13.42
CA VAL A 112 7.27 27.15 -13.09
C VAL A 112 6.47 26.81 -14.36
N LEU A 113 6.65 27.56 -15.44
CA LEU A 113 5.96 27.29 -16.71
C LEU A 113 6.40 25.95 -17.32
N LYS A 114 7.70 25.66 -17.31
CA LYS A 114 8.25 24.37 -17.77
C LYS A 114 7.71 23.21 -16.93
N LEU A 115 7.66 23.36 -15.61
CA LEU A 115 7.11 22.33 -14.73
C LEU A 115 5.61 22.12 -15.00
N LYS A 116 4.84 23.19 -15.20
CA LYS A 116 3.41 23.09 -15.57
C LYS A 116 3.21 22.28 -16.86
N SER A 117 4.04 22.51 -17.87
CA SER A 117 3.97 21.71 -19.11
C SER A 117 4.44 20.27 -18.88
N ALA A 118 5.44 20.02 -18.04
CA ALA A 118 5.90 18.67 -17.72
C ALA A 118 4.79 17.84 -17.05
N VAL A 119 4.06 18.42 -16.08
CA VAL A 119 3.00 17.71 -15.35
C VAL A 119 1.78 17.35 -16.23
N GLU A 120 1.59 17.99 -17.38
CA GLU A 120 0.55 17.59 -18.35
C GLU A 120 0.76 16.16 -18.86
N ASN A 121 2.00 15.67 -18.85
CA ASN A 121 2.35 14.30 -19.25
C ASN A 121 2.38 13.30 -18.07
N LEU A 122 1.99 13.72 -16.87
CA LEU A 122 1.95 12.83 -15.71
C LEU A 122 1.06 11.61 -16.00
N LYS A 123 1.56 10.42 -15.66
CA LYS A 123 0.77 9.18 -15.68
C LYS A 123 1.03 8.34 -14.43
N MET A 124 -0.04 7.76 -13.91
CA MET A 124 -0.01 6.69 -12.92
C MET A 124 -0.61 5.46 -13.57
N ASP A 125 0.18 4.39 -13.60
CA ASP A 125 -0.17 3.15 -14.26
C ASP A 125 -0.83 2.19 -13.26
N TYR A 126 -1.99 1.64 -13.61
CA TYR A 126 -2.74 0.70 -12.78
C TYR A 126 -3.05 -0.59 -13.54
N ILE A 127 -2.78 -1.71 -12.90
CA ILE A 127 -3.13 -3.05 -13.37
C ILE A 127 -4.34 -3.52 -12.55
N ILE A 128 -5.51 -3.61 -13.21
CA ILE A 128 -6.77 -3.99 -12.55
C ILE A 128 -7.05 -5.47 -12.76
N THR A 129 -7.01 -6.24 -11.68
CA THR A 129 -7.33 -7.67 -11.69
C THR A 129 -8.37 -8.10 -10.67
N GLY A 130 -8.87 -7.15 -9.87
CA GLY A 130 -10.00 -7.36 -8.97
C GLY A 130 -10.52 -6.05 -8.38
N SER A 131 -11.21 -6.16 -7.23
CA SER A 131 -11.89 -5.02 -6.61
C SER A 131 -10.93 -4.06 -5.91
N TRP A 132 -9.82 -4.54 -5.36
CA TRP A 132 -8.89 -3.68 -4.61
C TRP A 132 -8.07 -2.81 -5.55
N SER A 133 -7.47 -3.40 -6.59
CA SER A 133 -6.80 -2.67 -7.66
C SER A 133 -7.75 -1.70 -8.37
N GLN A 134 -9.00 -2.10 -8.62
CA GLN A 134 -10.02 -1.19 -9.16
C GLN A 134 -10.29 0.00 -8.23
N LYS A 135 -10.46 -0.23 -6.93
CA LYS A 135 -10.68 0.85 -5.96
C LYS A 135 -9.46 1.78 -5.85
N ALA A 136 -8.26 1.23 -5.91
CA ALA A 136 -7.03 2.02 -5.91
C ALA A 136 -6.95 2.94 -7.13
N ALA A 137 -7.28 2.42 -8.32
CA ALA A 137 -7.34 3.22 -9.55
C ALA A 137 -8.42 4.31 -9.46
N SER A 138 -9.64 3.96 -9.03
CA SER A 138 -10.73 4.94 -8.85
C SER A 138 -10.40 6.02 -7.81
N GLU A 139 -9.64 5.69 -6.77
CA GLU A 139 -9.18 6.69 -5.80
C GLU A 139 -8.15 7.64 -6.42
N ALA A 140 -7.22 7.14 -7.25
CA ALA A 140 -6.31 8.02 -7.99
C ALA A 140 -7.04 8.91 -8.99
N GLU A 141 -8.04 8.38 -9.70
CA GLU A 141 -8.90 9.17 -10.59
C GLU A 141 -9.63 10.28 -9.82
N ARG A 142 -10.14 9.99 -8.61
CA ARG A 142 -10.80 10.96 -7.74
C ARG A 142 -9.86 12.08 -7.28
N LEU A 143 -8.59 11.75 -7.01
CA LEU A 143 -7.59 12.68 -6.47
C LEU A 143 -6.94 13.56 -7.53
N PHE A 144 -6.61 12.99 -8.69
CA PHE A 144 -5.79 13.65 -9.72
C PHE A 144 -6.56 13.94 -11.00
N GLY A 145 -7.63 13.20 -11.31
CA GLY A 145 -8.30 13.23 -12.61
C GLY A 145 -8.02 11.95 -13.41
N SER A 146 -9.02 11.50 -14.18
CA SER A 146 -8.91 10.26 -14.97
C SER A 146 -7.92 10.38 -16.13
N GLU A 147 -7.63 11.59 -16.58
CA GLU A 147 -6.63 11.85 -17.61
C GLU A 147 -5.20 11.51 -17.16
N TYR A 148 -4.92 11.45 -15.85
CA TYR A 148 -3.61 11.08 -15.31
C TYR A 148 -3.50 9.61 -14.90
N VAL A 149 -4.60 8.86 -14.99
CA VAL A 149 -4.62 7.43 -14.65
C VAL A 149 -4.66 6.61 -15.94
N ASN A 150 -3.66 5.75 -16.12
CA ASN A 150 -3.59 4.81 -17.22
C ASN A 150 -3.93 3.40 -16.72
N ILE A 151 -5.02 2.84 -17.23
CA ILE A 151 -5.36 1.43 -16.96
C ILE A 151 -4.58 0.58 -17.95
N VAL A 152 -3.40 0.15 -17.51
CA VAL A 152 -2.42 -0.63 -18.27
C VAL A 152 -3.02 -1.96 -18.73
N ALA A 153 -3.72 -2.61 -17.82
CA ALA A 153 -4.35 -3.90 -18.03
C ALA A 153 -5.61 -4.00 -17.17
N ASP A 154 -6.64 -4.64 -17.73
CA ASP A 154 -7.90 -4.89 -17.04
C ASP A 154 -8.34 -6.32 -17.32
N SER A 155 -8.32 -7.16 -16.28
CA SER A 155 -8.73 -8.57 -16.32
C SER A 155 -10.09 -8.77 -16.97
N ARG A 156 -11.03 -7.82 -16.77
CA ARG A 156 -12.39 -7.92 -17.33
C ARG A 156 -12.38 -7.87 -18.85
N LYS A 157 -11.43 -7.17 -19.47
CA LYS A 157 -11.29 -7.14 -20.94
C LYS A 157 -10.78 -8.48 -21.49
N ALA A 158 -9.98 -9.20 -20.71
CA ALA A 158 -9.44 -10.50 -21.08
C ALA A 158 -10.33 -11.68 -20.68
N ASN A 159 -11.37 -11.46 -19.86
CA ASN A 159 -12.18 -12.53 -19.26
C ASN A 159 -13.70 -12.21 -19.28
N GLY A 160 -14.21 -11.75 -20.43
CA GLY A 160 -15.65 -11.64 -20.66
C GLY A 160 -16.40 -10.75 -19.65
N GLY A 161 -15.76 -9.68 -19.18
CA GLY A 161 -16.33 -8.73 -18.22
C GLY A 161 -16.13 -9.11 -16.75
N LYS A 162 -15.45 -10.22 -16.43
CA LYS A 162 -15.26 -10.72 -15.07
C LYS A 162 -13.80 -10.68 -14.64
N PHE A 163 -13.57 -10.56 -13.34
CA PHE A 163 -12.27 -10.87 -12.74
C PHE A 163 -12.02 -12.38 -12.73
N GLY A 164 -10.76 -12.81 -12.66
CA GLY A 164 -10.41 -14.24 -12.63
C GLY A 164 -9.25 -14.65 -13.52
N THR A 165 -8.65 -13.72 -14.27
CA THR A 165 -7.42 -13.95 -15.05
C THR A 165 -6.50 -12.74 -14.96
N ILE A 166 -5.21 -12.94 -15.19
CA ILE A 166 -4.26 -11.84 -15.36
C ILE A 166 -4.01 -11.71 -16.86
N PRO A 167 -4.23 -10.54 -17.47
CA PRO A 167 -3.87 -10.33 -18.88
C PRO A 167 -2.38 -10.57 -19.10
N ASN A 168 -2.00 -11.17 -20.23
CA ASN A 168 -0.60 -11.42 -20.57
C ASN A 168 0.19 -10.10 -20.55
N GLU A 169 1.37 -10.10 -19.94
CA GLU A 169 2.27 -8.94 -19.77
C GLU A 169 2.64 -8.29 -21.09
N ASP A 170 2.78 -9.07 -22.18
CA ASP A 170 3.06 -8.54 -23.53
C ASP A 170 1.96 -7.60 -24.05
N THR A 171 0.77 -7.65 -23.44
CA THR A 171 -0.38 -6.80 -23.81
C THR A 171 -0.47 -5.52 -22.98
N TRP A 172 0.41 -5.35 -21.99
CA TRP A 172 0.37 -4.23 -21.06
C TRP A 172 0.89 -2.96 -21.73
N ASN A 173 0.06 -1.92 -21.75
CA ASN A 173 0.42 -0.63 -22.34
C ASN A 173 0.91 0.34 -21.24
N LEU A 174 2.14 0.13 -20.77
CA LEU A 174 2.80 0.95 -19.75
C LEU A 174 3.15 2.35 -20.28
N SER A 175 2.99 3.37 -19.43
CA SER A 175 3.37 4.74 -19.75
C SER A 175 4.88 4.91 -19.64
N HIS A 176 5.49 5.57 -20.61
CA HIS A 176 6.89 5.98 -20.49
C HIS A 176 7.02 7.03 -19.38
N ASP A 177 7.92 6.80 -18.41
CA ASP A 177 8.17 7.68 -17.27
C ASP A 177 6.93 7.93 -16.37
N ALA A 178 6.18 6.87 -16.09
CA ALA A 178 5.10 6.89 -15.10
C ALA A 178 5.63 7.30 -13.70
N ALA A 179 4.77 7.97 -12.91
CA ALA A 179 5.05 8.25 -11.51
C ALA A 179 5.08 6.96 -10.65
N MET A 180 4.26 5.98 -11.03
CA MET A 180 4.22 4.66 -10.41
C MET A 180 3.51 3.67 -11.33
N VAL A 181 3.79 2.38 -11.13
CA VAL A 181 2.96 1.27 -11.59
C VAL A 181 2.39 0.59 -10.34
N TYR A 182 1.07 0.41 -10.30
CA TYR A 182 0.36 -0.17 -9.15
C TYR A 182 -0.34 -1.47 -9.55
N TYR A 183 -0.18 -2.50 -8.71
CA TYR A 183 -0.95 -3.73 -8.77
C TYR A 183 -1.34 -4.20 -7.36
N CYS A 184 -2.31 -5.11 -7.28
CA CYS A 184 -2.68 -5.77 -6.04
C CYS A 184 -2.23 -7.23 -6.12
N ASP A 185 -1.29 -7.62 -5.27
CA ASP A 185 -0.72 -8.96 -5.21
C ASP A 185 -1.78 -10.04 -4.97
N ASN A 186 -2.79 -9.75 -4.15
CA ASN A 186 -3.85 -10.68 -3.82
C ASN A 186 -5.22 -9.99 -3.73
N GLU A 187 -6.06 -10.26 -4.73
CA GLU A 187 -7.44 -9.77 -4.78
C GLU A 187 -8.36 -10.66 -3.94
N THR A 188 -8.45 -10.35 -2.64
CA THR A 188 -9.10 -11.20 -1.63
C THR A 188 -10.56 -11.57 -1.91
N VAL A 189 -11.30 -10.73 -2.65
CA VAL A 189 -12.71 -10.98 -3.01
C VAL A 189 -12.84 -12.01 -4.13
N HIS A 190 -11.85 -12.08 -5.03
CA HIS A 190 -11.88 -12.90 -6.23
C HIS A 190 -10.89 -14.07 -6.21
N GLY A 191 -10.04 -14.16 -5.18
CA GLY A 191 -9.08 -15.25 -5.01
C GLY A 191 -7.97 -15.26 -6.07
N MET A 192 -7.55 -14.07 -6.53
CA MET A 192 -6.50 -13.93 -7.53
C MET A 192 -5.19 -13.52 -6.87
N PHE A 193 -4.17 -14.38 -6.98
CA PHE A 193 -2.80 -14.09 -6.56
C PHE A 193 -1.94 -13.75 -7.78
N GLN A 194 -1.10 -12.73 -7.67
CA GLN A 194 -0.21 -12.24 -8.71
C GLN A 194 1.23 -12.32 -8.24
N VAL A 195 2.09 -12.89 -9.09
CA VAL A 195 3.53 -12.70 -9.04
C VAL A 195 3.86 -12.02 -10.36
N ILE A 196 4.36 -10.79 -10.28
CA ILE A 196 4.78 -10.03 -11.46
C ILE A 196 6.30 -9.94 -11.39
N ASP A 197 6.98 -10.42 -12.41
CA ASP A 197 8.43 -10.27 -12.58
C ASP A 197 8.69 -8.96 -13.34
N ILE A 198 8.80 -7.85 -12.60
CA ILE A 198 9.12 -6.50 -13.12
C ILE A 198 10.62 -6.18 -12.99
#